data_AF-A0A932KEC4-F1
#
_entry.id   AF-A0A932KEC4-F1
#
_cell.length_a   1.000
_cell.length_b   1.000
_cell.length_c   1.000
_cell.angle_alpha   90.00
_cell.angle_beta   90.00
_cell.angle_gamma   90.00
#
_symmetry.space_group_name_H-M   'P 1'
#
loop_
_entity.id
_entity.type
_entity.pdbx_description
1 polymer ?
#
loop_
_entity_poly.entity_id
_entity_poly.type
_entity_poly.pdbx_seq_one_letter_code
_entity_poly.pdbx_strand_id
1 'polypeptide(L)'
;MLSERVAKLVRDIYAKDDNEEVQQKLQEDPEEVLISLLETIKEDLPEVSSTLQFTVEKGTFGLIEGSSQRARFFGKKERAKK
;
A
#
# COMPACT_ATOMS: atom_id res chain seq x y z
N MET A 1 12.29 -2.27 -0.65
CA MET A 1 11.93 -3.29 -1.68
C MET A 1 10.43 -3.46 -1.73
N LEU A 2 9.84 -2.94 -2.80
CA LEU A 2 8.41 -3.08 -3.09
C LEU A 2 7.99 -4.55 -3.30
N SER A 3 6.77 -4.87 -2.87
CA SER A 3 6.14 -6.14 -3.24
C SER A 3 5.85 -6.19 -4.74
N GLU A 4 5.91 -7.39 -5.35
CA GLU A 4 5.61 -7.60 -6.78
C GLU A 4 4.27 -6.98 -7.21
N ARG A 5 3.26 -7.06 -6.34
CA ARG A 5 1.93 -6.50 -6.62
C ARG A 5 1.98 -4.98 -6.75
N VAL A 6 2.77 -4.31 -5.92
CA VAL A 6 2.92 -2.85 -5.97
C VAL A 6 3.78 -2.46 -7.16
N ALA A 7 4.90 -3.15 -7.42
CA ALA A 7 5.72 -2.89 -8.61
C ALA A 7 4.92 -3.05 -9.92
N LYS A 8 4.05 -4.06 -10.00
CA LYS A 8 3.13 -4.21 -11.13
C LYS A 8 2.15 -3.04 -11.25
N LEU A 9 1.57 -2.59 -10.14
CA LEU A 9 0.65 -1.45 -10.15
C LEU A 9 1.34 -0.17 -10.65
N VAL A 10 2.58 0.09 -10.22
CA VAL A 10 3.36 1.25 -10.67
C VAL A 10 3.61 1.14 -12.18
N ARG A 11 3.98 -0.03 -12.69
CA ARG A 11 4.10 -0.26 -14.15
C ARG A 11 2.78 -0.03 -14.89
N ASP A 12 1.66 -0.48 -14.34
CA ASP A 12 0.35 -0.31 -14.94
C ASP A 12 -0.07 1.17 -15.01
N ILE A 13 0.28 1.98 -13.99
CA ILE A 13 0.03 3.44 -13.97
C ILE A 13 0.77 4.13 -15.13
N TYR A 14 2.02 3.74 -15.38
CA TYR A 14 2.88 4.31 -16.42
C TYR A 14 2.84 3.53 -17.75
N ALA A 15 1.94 2.56 -17.93
CA ALA A 15 1.91 1.67 -19.09
C ALA A 15 1.61 2.39 -20.42
N LYS A 16 1.09 3.62 -20.36
CA LYS A 16 0.80 4.47 -21.53
C LYS A 16 1.72 5.70 -21.61
N ASP A 17 2.73 5.76 -20.75
CA ASP A 17 3.66 6.87 -20.72
C ASP A 17 4.79 6.60 -21.72
N ASP A 18 4.94 7.51 -22.68
CA ASP A 18 5.97 7.44 -23.72
C ASP A 18 7.33 8.00 -23.24
N ASN A 19 7.44 8.40 -21.97
CA ASN A 19 8.68 8.91 -21.40
C ASN A 19 9.70 7.78 -21.15
N GLU A 20 10.72 7.70 -22.01
CA GLU A 20 11.79 6.69 -21.93
C GLU A 20 12.56 6.70 -20.60
N GLU A 21 12.76 7.87 -19.99
CA GLU A 21 13.49 7.99 -18.72
C GLU A 21 12.69 7.36 -17.58
N VAL A 22 11.37 7.54 -17.58
CA VAL A 22 10.46 6.94 -16.61
C VAL A 22 10.39 5.43 -16.80
N GLN A 23 10.33 4.96 -18.05
CA GLN A 23 10.34 3.52 -18.36
C GLN A 23 11.64 2.83 -17.93
N GLN A 24 12.79 3.49 -18.09
CA GLN A 24 14.08 2.97 -17.59
C GLN A 24 14.09 2.89 -16.06
N LYS A 25 13.72 3.98 -15.37
CA LYS A 25 13.67 3.99 -13.90
C LYS A 25 12.67 2.97 -13.33
N LEU A 26 11.56 2.69 -14.02
CA LEU A 26 10.60 1.64 -13.67
C LEU A 26 11.19 0.22 -13.70
N GLN A 27 12.23 -0.01 -14.50
CA GLN A 27 12.93 -1.29 -14.56
C GLN A 27 14.06 -1.38 -13.53
N GLU A 28 14.77 -0.28 -13.30
CA GLU A 28 15.90 -0.19 -12.37
C GLU A 28 15.45 -0.09 -10.92
N ASP A 29 14.59 0.87 -10.60
CA ASP A 29 14.05 1.13 -9.27
C ASP A 29 12.59 1.64 -9.31
N PRO A 30 11.61 0.73 -9.36
CA PRO A 30 10.20 1.10 -9.33
C PRO A 30 9.76 1.73 -7.99
N GLU A 31 10.56 1.61 -6.93
CA GLU A 31 10.27 2.23 -5.63
C GLU A 31 10.50 3.73 -5.68
N GLU A 32 11.58 4.16 -6.33
CA GLU A 32 11.87 5.58 -6.56
C GLU A 32 10.78 6.23 -7.40
N VAL A 33 10.35 5.60 -8.50
CA VAL A 33 9.27 6.12 -9.37
C VAL A 33 7.96 6.27 -8.60
N LEU A 34 7.62 5.32 -7.74
CA LEU A 34 6.44 5.42 -6.89
C LEU A 34 6.54 6.58 -5.90
N ILE A 35 7.71 6.79 -5.29
CA ILE A 35 7.92 7.90 -4.36
C ILE A 35 7.74 9.23 -5.07
N SER A 36 8.37 9.42 -6.24
CA SER A 36 8.20 10.66 -7.02
C SER A 36 6.75 10.91 -7.41
N LEU A 37 6.01 9.87 -7.81
CA LEU A 37 4.56 9.99 -8.08
C LEU A 37 3.78 10.50 -6.86
N LEU A 38 4.07 9.94 -5.68
CA LEU A 38 3.40 10.34 -4.43
C LEU A 38 3.77 11.77 -4.01
N GLU A 39 5.01 12.18 -4.25
CA GLU A 39 5.47 13.56 -4.01
C GLU A 39 4.75 14.54 -4.94
N THR A 40 4.66 14.24 -6.24
CA THR A 40 3.89 15.06 -7.19
C THR A 40 2.43 15.17 -6.78
N ILE A 41 1.79 14.07 -6.37
CA ILE A 41 0.39 14.11 -5.91
C ILE A 41 0.25 14.98 -4.65
N LYS A 42 1.23 14.94 -3.75
CA LYS A 42 1.23 15.75 -2.53
C LYS A 42 1.34 17.25 -2.83
N GLU A 43 2.14 17.63 -3.81
CA GLU A 43 2.39 19.03 -4.19
C GLU A 43 1.29 19.60 -5.08
N ASP A 44 0.91 18.88 -6.14
CA ASP A 44 0.00 19.38 -7.17
C ASP A 44 -1.48 19.15 -6.84
N LEU A 45 -1.80 18.17 -5.99
CA LEU A 45 -3.18 17.76 -5.68
C LEU A 45 -3.39 17.55 -4.17
N PRO A 46 -3.36 18.62 -3.35
CA PRO A 46 -3.47 18.53 -1.90
C PRO A 46 -4.78 17.86 -1.42
N GLU A 47 -5.87 17.97 -2.18
CA GLU A 47 -7.13 17.27 -1.88
C GLU A 47 -7.06 15.75 -2.13
N VAL A 48 -6.30 15.32 -3.15
CA VAL A 48 -6.06 13.90 -3.46
C VAL A 48 -5.10 13.28 -2.45
N SER A 49 -4.07 14.04 -2.04
CA SER A 49 -3.15 13.66 -0.96
C SER A 49 -3.89 13.37 0.35
N SER A 50 -4.82 14.26 0.74
CA SER A 50 -5.66 14.07 1.93
C SER A 50 -6.52 12.81 1.85
N THR A 51 -7.02 12.49 0.65
CA THR A 51 -7.84 11.29 0.38
C THR A 51 -7.01 10.00 0.41
N LEU A 52 -5.81 10.03 -0.15
CA LEU A 52 -4.87 8.91 -0.10
C LEU A 52 -4.42 8.64 1.34
N GLN A 53 -4.07 9.68 2.09
CA GLN A 53 -3.71 9.56 3.50
C GLN A 53 -4.85 8.92 4.31
N PHE A 54 -6.08 9.43 4.15
CA PHE A 54 -7.26 8.85 4.81
C PHE A 54 -7.49 7.38 4.43
N THR A 55 -7.25 7.01 3.17
CA THR A 55 -7.43 5.64 2.68
C THR A 55 -6.36 4.69 3.24
N VAL A 56 -5.11 5.15 3.33
CA VAL A 56 -4.00 4.40 3.97
C VAL A 56 -4.26 4.22 5.47
N GLU A 57 -4.69 5.27 6.16
CA GLU A 57 -5.04 5.23 7.58
C GLU A 57 -6.21 4.27 7.85
N LYS A 58 -7.24 4.27 6.99
CA LYS A 58 -8.35 3.32 7.12
C LYS A 58 -7.97 1.88 6.78
N GLY A 59 -7.12 1.67 5.78
CA GLY A 59 -6.61 0.34 5.41
C GLY A 59 -5.73 -0.26 6.50
N THR A 60 -4.93 0.58 7.18
CA THR A 60 -4.11 0.16 8.33
C THR A 60 -4.95 -0.08 9.59
N PHE A 61 -6.01 0.69 9.83
CA PHE A 61 -6.98 0.41 10.91
C PHE A 61 -7.62 -0.98 10.79
N GLY A 62 -7.97 -1.42 9.58
CA GLY A 62 -8.51 -2.76 9.32
C GLY A 62 -7.51 -3.91 9.56
N LEU A 63 -6.20 -3.64 9.41
CA LEU A 63 -5.13 -4.61 9.69
C LEU A 63 -4.83 -4.70 11.20
N ILE A 64 -4.95 -3.60 11.93
CA ILE A 64 -4.71 -3.58 13.39
C ILE A 64 -5.86 -4.27 14.13
N GLU A 65 -7.13 -4.05 13.76
CA GLU A 65 -8.28 -4.74 14.39
C GLU A 65 -8.30 -6.26 14.12
N GLY A 66 -7.81 -6.71 12.96
CA GLY A 66 -7.71 -8.14 12.61
C GLY A 66 -6.71 -8.93 13.46
N SER A 67 -5.72 -8.26 14.06
CA SER A 67 -4.74 -8.90 14.95
C SER A 67 -5.23 -9.06 16.40
N SER A 68 -6.26 -8.31 16.81
CA SER A 68 -6.80 -8.37 18.17
C SER A 68 -7.95 -9.40 18.33
N GLN A 69 -8.68 -9.72 17.25
CA GLN A 69 -9.77 -10.70 17.32
C GLN A 69 -9.29 -12.17 17.31
N ARG A 70 -8.15 -12.50 16.68
CA ARG A 70 -7.65 -13.89 16.67
C ARG A 70 -7.18 -14.39 18.04
N ALA A 71 -6.74 -13.51 18.94
CA ALA A 71 -6.29 -13.90 20.28
C ALA A 71 -7.43 -14.30 21.24
N ARG A 72 -8.69 -13.91 20.96
CA ARG A 72 -9.83 -14.22 21.86
C ARG A 72 -10.55 -15.54 21.55
N PHE A 73 -10.30 -16.17 20.40
CA PHE A 73 -11.02 -17.39 20.00
C PHE A 73 -10.35 -18.71 20.38
N PHE A 74 -9.07 -18.71 20.78
CA PHE A 74 -8.35 -19.94 21.15
C PHE A 74 -8.26 -20.21 22.67
N GLY A 75 -8.76 -19.31 23.53
CA GLY A 75 -8.60 -19.42 24.99
C GLY A 75 -9.76 -20.06 25.79
N LYS A 76 -10.86 -20.51 25.16
CA LYS A 76 -12.06 -20.98 25.89
C LYS A 76 -12.57 -22.37 25.50
N LYS A 77 -11.68 -23.29 25.11
CA LYS A 77 -12.02 -24.72 24.91
C LYS A 77 -11.32 -25.70 25.87
N GLU A 78 -10.74 -25.25 26.98
CA GLU A 78 -10.06 -26.13 27.96
C GLU A 78 -10.62 -26.13 29.39
N ARG A 79 -11.93 -25.87 29.58
CA ARG A 79 -12.57 -26.14 30.88
C ARG A 79 -13.96 -26.73 30.73
N ALA A 80 -14.02 -27.95 30.18
CA ALA A 80 -15.18 -28.82 30.31
C ALA A 80 -14.75 -30.28 30.11
N LYS A 81 -13.91 -30.79 31.01
CA LYS A 81 -13.73 -32.23 31.29
C LYS A 81 -12.82 -32.40 32.51
N LYS A 82 -13.40 -32.25 33.70
CA LYS A 82 -13.15 -33.10 34.87
C LYS A 82 -14.17 -32.77 35.94
#